data_AF-A0A1H9CB49-F1
#
_entry.id   AF-A0A1H9CB49-F1
#
_cell.length_a   1.000
_cell.length_b   1.000
_cell.length_c   1.000
_cell.angle_alpha   90.00
_cell.angle_beta   90.00
_cell.angle_gamma   90.00
#
_symmetry.space_group_name_H-M   'P 1'
#
loop_
_entity.id
_entity.type
_entity.pdbx_description
1 polymer ?
#
loop_
_entity_poly.entity_id
_entity_poly.type
_entity_poly.pdbx_seq_one_letter_code
_entity_poly.pdbx_strand_id
1 'polypeptide(L)'
;MPQDFSNKVFQRIRRWFDDDTRQVTLEFLPDPAASPLAPGEGYLRVWLVEGFLAKARTWGTDHYPALYAGVQLNFLGAGNKPTPFSLLQNRPTWKAPGAYLNFPVTTLLPYSGGTVEIDAALYRSSDTGPIGVAAKVVSGLTSLIGLPLGVVSTIADKVSDGLDVILDAQKEDPELGLHWTMVPDGGGGQSVRPGYLIVANTPQGTLPEDLTIKNDRLHGNGVPLEGVDFLVLRVECRAARDEYWLPELEELRVRAVDAYLNQQLETFENLRRTAIYIAMTCPDFSRHDRLRVAKVVTDRIDEVKLVGAVPSAESGLDQLTAADLPHIDEVRDLTLEDLLAN
;
A
#
# COMPACT_ATOMS: atom_id res chain seq x y z
N MET A 1 -3.57 -19.12 -28.07
CA MET A 1 -4.45 -19.42 -26.91
C MET A 1 -3.86 -18.71 -25.72
N PRO A 2 -4.57 -17.78 -25.07
CA PRO A 2 -4.08 -17.19 -23.84
C PRO A 2 -4.11 -18.28 -22.77
N GLN A 3 -2.99 -18.52 -22.09
CA GLN A 3 -2.98 -19.37 -20.91
C GLN A 3 -3.73 -18.63 -19.82
N ASP A 4 -4.88 -19.19 -19.44
CA ASP A 4 -5.78 -18.69 -18.43
C ASP A 4 -5.18 -18.99 -17.04
N PHE A 5 -4.25 -18.13 -16.60
CA PHE A 5 -3.66 -18.16 -15.24
C PHE A 5 -4.61 -17.50 -14.22
N SER A 6 -5.91 -17.71 -14.37
CA SER A 6 -6.87 -17.32 -13.34
C SER A 6 -6.65 -18.24 -12.14
N ASN A 7 -5.90 -17.73 -11.16
CA ASN A 7 -5.65 -18.30 -9.85
C ASN A 7 -6.91 -19.02 -9.33
N LYS A 8 -6.80 -20.30 -8.93
CA LYS A 8 -7.99 -21.11 -8.62
C LYS A 8 -8.75 -20.58 -7.42
N VAL A 9 -8.07 -19.91 -6.47
CA VAL A 9 -8.72 -19.18 -5.38
C VAL A 9 -9.67 -18.13 -5.94
N PHE A 10 -9.22 -17.32 -6.90
CA PHE A 10 -10.05 -16.30 -7.55
C PHE A 10 -11.25 -16.93 -8.26
N GLN A 11 -11.04 -18.03 -9.00
CA GLN A 11 -12.15 -18.75 -9.63
C GLN A 11 -13.14 -19.33 -8.62
N ARG A 12 -12.65 -19.80 -7.48
CA ARG A 12 -13.47 -20.33 -6.40
C ARG A 12 -14.30 -19.25 -5.73
N ILE A 13 -13.70 -18.09 -5.45
CA ILE A 13 -14.41 -16.93 -4.88
C ILE A 13 -15.48 -16.45 -5.84
N ARG A 14 -15.15 -16.35 -7.15
CA ARG A 14 -16.13 -15.99 -8.19
C ARG A 14 -17.27 -16.99 -8.26
N ARG A 15 -16.97 -18.30 -8.27
CA ARG A 15 -17.99 -19.34 -8.28
C ARG A 15 -18.89 -19.28 -7.05
N TRP A 16 -18.31 -19.14 -5.86
CA TRP A 16 -19.07 -18.97 -4.63
C TRP A 16 -20.00 -17.75 -4.73
N PHE A 17 -19.48 -16.63 -5.23
CA PHE A 17 -20.27 -15.41 -5.39
C PHE A 17 -21.44 -15.67 -6.34
N ASP A 18 -21.20 -16.29 -7.50
CA ASP A 18 -22.24 -16.61 -8.48
C ASP A 18 -23.33 -17.54 -7.89
N ASP A 19 -22.92 -18.54 -7.10
CA ASP A 19 -23.81 -19.55 -6.51
C ASP A 19 -24.66 -18.99 -5.34
N ASP A 20 -24.11 -18.08 -4.52
CA ASP A 20 -24.71 -17.58 -3.28
C ASP A 20 -25.23 -16.13 -3.35
N THR A 21 -25.17 -15.46 -4.51
CA THR A 21 -25.62 -14.06 -4.73
C THR A 21 -27.01 -13.73 -4.16
N ARG A 22 -27.93 -14.69 -4.04
CA ARG A 22 -29.28 -14.47 -3.49
C ARG A 22 -29.34 -14.37 -1.97
N GLN A 23 -28.29 -14.79 -1.27
CA GLN A 23 -28.23 -14.84 0.19
C GLN A 23 -27.36 -13.73 0.79
N VAL A 24 -26.65 -12.97 -0.05
CA VAL A 24 -25.73 -11.91 0.37
C VAL A 24 -26.13 -10.54 -0.15
N THR A 25 -25.77 -9.51 0.61
CA THR A 25 -25.92 -8.11 0.22
C THR A 25 -24.55 -7.52 -0.06
N LEU A 26 -24.42 -6.87 -1.21
CA LEU A 26 -23.22 -6.19 -1.66
C LEU A 26 -23.50 -4.70 -1.78
N GLU A 27 -22.68 -3.87 -1.13
CA GLU A 27 -22.84 -2.43 -1.16
C GLU A 27 -21.50 -1.73 -1.32
N PHE A 28 -21.48 -0.68 -2.15
CA PHE A 28 -20.34 0.21 -2.28
C PHE A 28 -20.71 1.59 -1.74
N LEU A 29 -20.03 2.01 -0.67
CA LEU A 29 -20.17 3.32 -0.07
C LEU A 29 -19.04 4.23 -0.58
N PRO A 30 -19.28 5.04 -1.63
CA PRO A 30 -18.26 5.97 -2.10
C PRO A 30 -17.97 7.04 -1.06
N ASP A 31 -16.72 7.50 -0.99
CA ASP A 31 -16.42 8.72 -0.26
C ASP A 31 -17.07 9.91 -1.01
N PRO A 32 -18.01 10.64 -0.39
CA PRO A 32 -18.76 11.70 -1.07
C PRO A 32 -17.90 12.90 -1.44
N ALA A 33 -16.75 13.09 -0.78
CA ALA A 33 -15.82 14.18 -1.07
C ALA A 33 -14.78 13.81 -2.13
N ALA A 34 -14.69 12.53 -2.51
CA ALA A 34 -13.63 12.04 -3.38
C ALA A 34 -14.04 12.01 -4.86
N SER A 35 -13.10 12.41 -5.72
CA SER A 35 -13.23 12.26 -7.17
C SER A 35 -12.70 10.89 -7.63
N PRO A 36 -13.21 10.34 -8.76
CA PRO A 36 -12.62 9.17 -9.39
C PRO A 36 -11.13 9.37 -9.71
N LEU A 37 -10.35 8.29 -9.56
CA LEU A 37 -8.94 8.28 -9.85
C LEU A 37 -8.74 8.12 -11.37
N ALA A 38 -8.22 9.15 -12.01
CA ALA A 38 -7.87 9.10 -13.43
C ALA A 38 -6.58 8.28 -13.67
N PRO A 39 -6.48 7.57 -14.81
CA PRO A 39 -5.27 6.85 -15.18
C PRO A 39 -4.01 7.73 -15.17
N GLY A 40 -2.98 7.29 -14.46
CA GLY A 40 -1.68 7.95 -14.35
C GLY A 40 -1.60 9.08 -13.32
N GLU A 41 -2.72 9.48 -12.72
CA GLU A 41 -2.80 10.65 -11.82
C GLU A 41 -2.52 10.32 -10.35
N GLY A 42 -2.41 9.05 -9.99
CA GLY A 42 -2.15 8.69 -8.61
C GLY A 42 -2.05 7.20 -8.38
N TYR A 43 -2.44 6.81 -7.18
CA TYR A 43 -2.22 5.50 -6.62
C TYR A 43 -3.48 4.95 -5.98
N LEU A 44 -3.55 3.63 -5.92
CA LEU A 44 -4.59 2.82 -5.31
C LEU A 44 -3.99 1.98 -4.19
N ARG A 45 -4.69 1.83 -3.08
CA ARG A 45 -4.41 0.82 -2.05
C ARG A 45 -5.71 0.22 -1.55
N VAL A 46 -5.74 -1.10 -1.40
CA VAL A 46 -6.88 -1.79 -0.77
C VAL A 46 -6.54 -2.13 0.68
N TRP A 47 -7.50 -1.92 1.56
CA TRP A 47 -7.42 -2.30 2.96
C TRP A 47 -8.52 -3.27 3.32
N LEU A 48 -8.21 -4.17 4.23
CA LEU A 48 -9.18 -4.84 5.05
C LEU A 48 -9.54 -3.93 6.23
N VAL A 49 -10.79 -3.49 6.28
CA VAL A 49 -11.29 -2.62 7.36
C VAL A 49 -11.90 -3.44 8.47
N GLU A 50 -12.81 -4.36 8.16
CA GLU A 50 -13.46 -5.21 9.16
C GLU A 50 -13.83 -6.56 8.56
N GLY A 51 -13.46 -7.65 9.22
CA GLY A 51 -13.99 -8.99 8.94
C GLY A 51 -14.63 -9.53 10.20
N PHE A 52 -15.92 -9.82 10.16
CA PHE A 52 -16.72 -10.19 11.32
C PHE A 52 -17.49 -11.49 11.08
N LEU A 53 -17.40 -12.41 12.04
CA LEU A 53 -18.19 -13.64 12.09
C LEU A 53 -19.13 -13.58 13.30
N ALA A 54 -20.44 -13.63 13.05
CA ALA A 54 -21.47 -13.58 14.08
C ALA A 54 -21.45 -14.81 14.98
N LYS A 55 -21.06 -15.98 14.45
CA LYS A 55 -20.94 -17.23 15.21
C LYS A 55 -19.47 -17.65 15.34
N ALA A 56 -18.76 -17.04 16.29
CA ALA A 56 -17.38 -17.42 16.61
C ALA A 56 -17.25 -18.73 17.41
N ARG A 57 -18.35 -19.29 17.95
CA ARG A 57 -18.32 -20.48 18.83
C ARG A 57 -19.47 -21.44 18.56
N THR A 58 -19.12 -22.68 18.24
CA THR A 58 -20.01 -23.84 18.32
C THR A 58 -19.30 -24.94 19.09
N TRP A 59 -19.97 -25.44 20.14
CA TRP A 59 -19.61 -26.53 21.05
C TRP A 59 -18.19 -27.12 20.92
N GLY A 60 -17.27 -26.62 21.74
CA GLY A 60 -16.00 -27.29 22.06
C GLY A 60 -14.84 -27.08 21.09
N THR A 61 -15.04 -26.41 19.95
CA THR A 61 -13.97 -26.01 19.02
C THR A 61 -13.94 -24.49 18.87
N ASP A 62 -12.79 -23.88 19.16
CA ASP A 62 -12.58 -22.46 18.91
C ASP A 62 -12.48 -22.21 17.40
N HIS A 63 -13.38 -21.36 16.88
CA HIS A 63 -13.39 -20.94 15.49
C HIS A 63 -13.04 -19.45 15.42
N TYR A 64 -12.07 -19.09 14.57
CA TYR A 64 -11.63 -17.72 14.36
C TYR A 64 -11.80 -17.32 12.89
N PRO A 65 -12.08 -16.04 12.61
CA PRO A 65 -12.03 -15.55 11.25
C PRO A 65 -10.60 -15.72 10.72
N ALA A 66 -10.47 -16.34 9.55
CA ALA A 66 -9.28 -16.26 8.71
C ALA A 66 -9.68 -15.53 7.45
N LEU A 67 -9.01 -14.43 7.17
CA LEU A 67 -9.42 -13.56 6.09
C LEU A 67 -8.42 -13.60 4.96
N TYR A 68 -8.91 -13.94 3.78
CA TYR A 68 -8.20 -13.87 2.52
C TYR A 68 -8.63 -12.61 1.76
N ALA A 69 -7.69 -11.83 1.27
CA ALA A 69 -7.98 -10.74 0.34
C ALA A 69 -6.97 -10.76 -0.80
N GLY A 70 -7.51 -10.78 -2.01
CA GLY A 70 -6.89 -10.77 -3.32
C GLY A 70 -7.17 -9.45 -4.04
N VAL A 71 -6.16 -8.80 -4.61
CA VAL A 71 -6.39 -7.72 -5.59
C VAL A 71 -5.68 -8.08 -6.87
N GLN A 72 -6.38 -7.90 -7.98
CA GLN A 72 -5.90 -8.19 -9.31
C GLN A 72 -6.02 -6.93 -10.18
N LEU A 73 -4.88 -6.40 -10.63
CA LEU A 73 -4.84 -5.23 -11.50
C LEU A 73 -4.53 -5.62 -12.94
N ASN A 74 -5.40 -5.20 -13.87
CA ASN A 74 -5.22 -5.40 -15.30
C ASN A 74 -4.80 -4.08 -15.95
N PHE A 75 -3.49 -3.88 -16.11
CA PHE A 75 -2.91 -2.68 -16.72
C PHE A 75 -2.78 -2.81 -18.24
N LEU A 76 -3.04 -1.71 -18.96
CA LEU A 76 -2.67 -1.55 -20.37
C LEU A 76 -1.13 -1.56 -20.50
N GLY A 77 -0.58 -2.56 -21.21
CA GLY A 77 0.85 -2.65 -21.54
C GLY A 77 1.67 -3.65 -20.70
N ALA A 78 1.14 -4.12 -19.57
CA ALA A 78 1.77 -5.19 -18.76
C ALA A 78 1.35 -6.59 -19.24
N GLY A 79 1.42 -6.85 -20.55
CA GLY A 79 1.24 -8.18 -21.13
C GLY A 79 -0.01 -8.98 -20.69
N ASN A 80 -1.12 -8.32 -20.31
CA ASN A 80 -2.30 -8.96 -19.70
C ASN A 80 -1.97 -9.89 -18.53
N LYS A 81 -0.91 -9.63 -17.76
CA LYS A 81 -0.60 -10.41 -16.56
C LYS A 81 -1.26 -9.75 -15.36
N PRO A 82 -2.32 -10.34 -14.81
CA PRO A 82 -2.90 -9.82 -13.59
C PRO A 82 -1.87 -9.93 -12.48
N THR A 83 -1.69 -8.89 -11.67
CA THR A 83 -0.77 -8.95 -10.53
C THR A 83 -1.57 -9.25 -9.27
N PRO A 84 -1.56 -10.50 -8.75
CA PRO A 84 -2.30 -10.85 -7.56
C PRO A 84 -1.60 -10.28 -6.32
N PHE A 85 -2.37 -9.79 -5.36
CA PHE A 85 -1.87 -9.47 -4.02
C PHE A 85 -2.72 -10.24 -3.03
N SER A 86 -2.15 -11.22 -2.33
CA SER A 86 -2.88 -12.08 -1.39
C SER A 86 -2.40 -11.85 0.04
N LEU A 87 -3.30 -11.49 0.94
CA LEU A 87 -3.07 -11.48 2.39
C LEU A 87 -4.01 -12.48 3.05
N LEU A 88 -3.45 -13.34 3.92
CA LEU A 88 -4.18 -14.24 4.80
C LEU A 88 -3.68 -14.02 6.23
N GLN A 89 -4.55 -13.50 7.10
CA GLN A 89 -4.23 -13.30 8.50
C GLN A 89 -4.94 -14.34 9.40
N ASN A 90 -4.20 -14.85 10.37
CA ASN A 90 -4.70 -15.65 11.48
C ASN A 90 -3.91 -15.29 12.75
N ARG A 91 -4.58 -15.03 13.87
CA ARG A 91 -3.93 -14.90 15.19
C ARG A 91 -4.34 -16.06 16.11
N PRO A 92 -3.42 -16.99 16.46
CA PRO A 92 -3.73 -18.23 17.19
C PRO A 92 -3.96 -18.05 18.71
N THR A 93 -4.33 -16.86 19.21
CA THR A 93 -4.37 -16.58 20.68
C THR A 93 -5.65 -15.93 21.19
N TRP A 94 -6.71 -15.84 20.39
CA TRP A 94 -7.93 -15.18 20.85
C TRP A 94 -8.87 -16.12 21.60
N LYS A 95 -9.72 -15.57 22.48
CA LYS A 95 -10.74 -16.33 23.23
C LYS A 95 -12.10 -15.60 23.23
N ALA A 96 -12.35 -14.74 22.23
CA ALA A 96 -13.56 -13.92 22.10
C ALA A 96 -13.87 -13.67 20.60
N PRO A 97 -15.11 -13.25 20.23
CA PRO A 97 -15.40 -12.76 18.88
C PRO A 97 -14.40 -11.63 18.54
N GLY A 98 -13.64 -11.81 17.47
CA GLY A 98 -12.57 -10.89 17.09
C GLY A 98 -12.84 -10.27 15.73
N ALA A 99 -12.70 -8.95 15.63
CA ALA A 99 -12.70 -8.23 14.37
C ALA A 99 -11.24 -8.00 13.92
N TYR A 100 -10.94 -8.22 12.64
CA TYR A 100 -9.71 -7.70 12.03
C TYR A 100 -9.93 -6.23 11.68
N LEU A 101 -9.08 -5.32 12.16
CA LEU A 101 -9.20 -3.90 11.86
C LEU A 101 -7.98 -3.36 11.12
N ASN A 102 -8.22 -2.62 10.03
CA ASN A 102 -7.24 -1.75 9.36
C ASN A 102 -5.92 -2.39 8.91
N PHE A 103 -5.99 -3.41 8.05
CA PHE A 103 -4.79 -4.01 7.45
C PHE A 103 -4.65 -3.65 5.97
N PRO A 104 -3.48 -3.19 5.51
CA PRO A 104 -3.27 -2.98 4.09
C PRO A 104 -3.18 -4.34 3.39
N VAL A 105 -4.07 -4.57 2.41
CA VAL A 105 -4.07 -5.78 1.57
C VAL A 105 -3.02 -5.63 0.47
N THR A 106 -2.87 -4.41 -0.05
CA THR A 106 -1.86 -4.08 -1.06
C THR A 106 -0.90 -3.02 -0.55
N THR A 107 0.26 -2.91 -1.18
CA THR A 107 1.05 -1.67 -1.13
C THR A 107 0.30 -0.55 -1.87
N LEU A 108 0.87 0.66 -1.87
CA LEU A 108 0.35 1.76 -2.66
C LEU A 108 0.77 1.57 -4.13
N LEU A 109 -0.17 1.22 -4.99
CA LEU A 109 0.05 0.81 -6.38
C LEU A 109 -0.24 1.98 -7.33
N PRO A 110 0.67 2.34 -8.25
CA PRO A 110 0.38 3.37 -9.25
C PRO A 110 -0.71 2.87 -10.19
N TYR A 111 -1.75 3.67 -10.38
CA TYR A 111 -2.85 3.32 -11.28
C TYR A 111 -2.57 3.89 -12.66
N SER A 112 -2.24 3.04 -13.64
CA SER A 112 -1.99 3.46 -15.02
C SER A 112 -3.22 3.30 -15.94
N GLY A 113 -4.39 2.99 -15.38
CA GLY A 113 -5.61 2.68 -16.12
C GLY A 113 -5.85 1.17 -16.29
N GLY A 114 -6.98 0.84 -16.92
CA GLY A 114 -7.46 -0.53 -17.06
C GLY A 114 -8.41 -0.92 -15.92
N THR A 115 -8.67 -2.22 -15.78
CA THR A 115 -9.65 -2.74 -14.82
C THR A 115 -8.99 -3.08 -13.50
N VAL A 116 -9.63 -2.71 -12.40
CA VAL A 116 -9.26 -3.10 -11.03
C VAL A 116 -10.24 -4.16 -10.57
N GLU A 117 -9.77 -5.39 -10.43
CA GLU A 117 -10.53 -6.51 -9.89
C GLU A 117 -10.11 -6.73 -8.43
N ILE A 118 -11.09 -6.82 -7.54
CA ILE A 118 -10.88 -7.05 -6.11
C ILE A 118 -11.66 -8.32 -5.77
N ASP A 119 -10.94 -9.32 -5.27
CA ASP A 119 -11.50 -10.61 -4.88
C ASP A 119 -11.13 -10.87 -3.42
N ALA A 120 -12.10 -10.99 -2.52
CA ALA A 120 -11.81 -11.25 -1.11
C ALA A 120 -12.73 -12.32 -0.56
N ALA A 121 -12.27 -12.99 0.50
CA ALA A 121 -13.03 -14.04 1.14
C ALA A 121 -12.78 -14.10 2.65
N LEU A 122 -13.85 -14.29 3.39
CA LEU A 122 -13.83 -14.59 4.81
C LEU A 122 -14.00 -16.10 4.98
N TYR A 123 -13.02 -16.73 5.61
CA TYR A 123 -13.04 -18.14 5.98
C TYR A 123 -13.20 -18.30 7.49
N ARG A 124 -13.78 -19.43 7.89
CA ARG A 124 -13.78 -19.87 9.29
C ARG A 124 -12.62 -20.85 9.51
N SER A 125 -11.71 -20.52 10.43
CA SER A 125 -10.56 -21.37 10.78
C SER A 125 -10.69 -21.95 12.19
N SER A 126 -10.20 -23.16 12.41
CA SER A 126 -10.00 -23.74 13.75
C SER A 126 -8.49 -23.83 14.07
N ASP A 127 -8.10 -23.69 15.34
CA ASP A 127 -6.69 -23.64 15.79
C ASP A 127 -5.85 -24.87 15.41
N THR A 128 -6.51 -26.02 15.20
CA THR A 128 -5.88 -27.29 14.79
C THR A 128 -6.08 -27.61 13.31
N GLY A 129 -6.70 -26.69 12.55
CA GLY A 129 -7.08 -26.86 11.16
C GLY A 129 -5.98 -26.43 10.17
N PRO A 130 -5.95 -26.98 8.94
CA PRO A 130 -4.95 -26.65 7.93
C PRO A 130 -4.96 -25.19 7.45
N ILE A 131 -6.06 -24.43 7.62
CA ILE A 131 -6.09 -22.97 7.40
C ILE A 131 -5.14 -22.24 8.37
N GLY A 132 -4.93 -22.76 9.58
CA GLY A 132 -3.93 -22.25 10.51
C GLY A 132 -2.49 -22.42 10.01
N VAL A 133 -2.24 -23.44 9.17
CA VAL A 133 -0.95 -23.66 8.49
C VAL A 133 -0.81 -22.72 7.28
N ALA A 134 -1.86 -22.57 6.48
CA ALA A 134 -1.91 -21.62 5.36
C ALA A 134 -1.62 -20.19 5.82
N ALA A 135 -2.27 -19.76 6.91
CA ALA A 135 -2.10 -18.43 7.46
C ALA A 135 -0.70 -18.17 8.03
N LYS A 136 0.00 -19.20 8.50
CA LYS A 136 1.43 -19.08 8.91
C LYS A 136 2.35 -18.87 7.71
N VAL A 137 2.09 -19.55 6.59
CA VAL A 137 2.84 -19.37 5.33
C VAL A 137 2.63 -17.97 4.78
N VAL A 138 1.39 -17.47 4.81
CA VAL A 138 1.05 -16.15 4.26
C VAL A 138 1.40 -14.98 5.19
N SER A 139 1.33 -15.16 6.51
CA SER A 139 1.80 -14.16 7.47
C SER A 139 3.29 -13.85 7.29
N GLY A 140 4.11 -14.80 6.83
CA GLY A 140 5.52 -14.57 6.47
C GLY A 140 5.71 -13.64 5.26
N LEU A 141 4.68 -13.47 4.43
CA LEU A 141 4.71 -12.66 3.20
C LEU A 141 4.31 -11.20 3.44
N THR A 142 3.81 -10.86 4.63
CA THR A 142 3.64 -9.45 5.05
C THR A 142 4.97 -8.68 4.99
N SER A 143 6.11 -9.40 5.08
CA SER A 143 7.45 -8.85 4.88
C SER A 143 7.74 -8.33 3.46
N LEU A 144 6.90 -8.69 2.48
CA LEU A 144 7.03 -8.25 1.09
C LEU A 144 6.30 -6.93 0.81
N ILE A 145 5.51 -6.45 1.77
CA ILE A 145 4.85 -5.13 1.70
C ILE A 145 5.95 -4.07 1.75
N GLY A 146 6.20 -3.40 0.62
CA GLY A 146 7.23 -2.36 0.47
C GLY A 146 8.29 -2.66 -0.59
N LEU A 147 8.30 -3.85 -1.20
CA LEU A 147 9.21 -4.17 -2.30
C LEU A 147 8.77 -3.54 -3.64
N PRO A 148 9.70 -3.30 -4.60
CA PRO A 148 9.38 -2.81 -5.93
C PRO A 148 8.42 -3.73 -6.69
N LEU A 149 7.52 -3.17 -7.50
CA LEU A 149 6.41 -3.90 -8.13
C LEU A 149 6.86 -5.09 -9.00
N GLY A 150 7.99 -4.96 -9.70
CA GLY A 150 8.53 -6.03 -10.54
C GLY A 150 8.99 -7.26 -9.75
N VAL A 151 9.41 -7.06 -8.50
CA VAL A 151 9.79 -8.14 -7.58
C VAL A 151 8.53 -8.75 -6.94
N VAL A 152 7.56 -7.90 -6.60
CA VAL A 152 6.30 -8.33 -5.98
C VAL A 152 5.50 -9.24 -6.92
N SER A 153 5.41 -8.93 -8.22
CA SER A 153 4.65 -9.76 -9.17
C SER A 153 5.19 -11.20 -9.26
N THR A 154 6.51 -11.37 -9.35
CA THR A 154 7.14 -12.69 -9.46
C THR A 154 6.98 -13.54 -8.20
N ILE A 155 6.91 -12.91 -7.03
CA ILE A 155 6.69 -13.61 -5.76
C ILE A 155 5.21 -13.90 -5.57
N ALA A 156 4.34 -12.96 -5.93
CA ALA A 156 2.90 -13.12 -5.85
C ALA A 156 2.37 -14.28 -6.69
N ASP A 157 2.96 -14.51 -7.88
CA ASP A 157 2.65 -15.68 -8.72
C ASP A 157 2.92 -16.99 -7.95
N LYS A 158 4.11 -17.15 -7.38
CA LYS A 158 4.51 -18.36 -6.62
C LYS A 158 3.69 -18.56 -5.35
N VAL A 159 3.27 -17.47 -4.72
CA VAL A 159 2.44 -17.48 -3.51
C VAL A 159 1.02 -17.90 -3.83
N SER A 160 0.46 -17.36 -4.92
CA SER A 160 -0.85 -17.75 -5.44
C SER A 160 -0.89 -19.24 -5.71
N ASP A 161 0.14 -19.78 -6.38
CA ASP A 161 0.28 -21.22 -6.64
C ASP A 161 0.33 -22.04 -5.33
N GLY A 162 1.02 -21.55 -4.30
CA GLY A 162 1.11 -22.23 -2.99
C GLY A 162 -0.19 -22.20 -2.20
N LEU A 163 -0.91 -21.06 -2.23
CA LEU A 163 -2.23 -20.90 -1.61
C LEU A 163 -3.27 -21.76 -2.31
N ASP A 164 -3.23 -21.83 -3.65
CA ASP A 164 -4.08 -22.70 -4.47
C ASP A 164 -3.95 -24.16 -4.02
N VAL A 165 -2.72 -24.67 -3.86
CA VAL A 165 -2.48 -26.05 -3.40
C VAL A 165 -3.08 -26.30 -2.01
N ILE A 166 -2.96 -25.34 -1.10
CA ILE A 166 -3.46 -25.49 0.27
C ILE A 166 -4.99 -25.44 0.28
N LEU A 167 -5.61 -24.47 -0.40
CA LEU A 167 -7.06 -24.28 -0.41
C LEU A 167 -7.79 -25.38 -1.21
N ASP A 168 -7.19 -25.88 -2.31
CA ASP A 168 -7.70 -27.04 -3.06
C ASP A 168 -7.67 -28.31 -2.19
N ALA A 169 -6.63 -28.48 -1.37
CA ALA A 169 -6.50 -29.65 -0.50
C ALA A 169 -7.56 -29.69 0.62
N GLN A 170 -8.15 -28.55 1.00
CA GLN A 170 -9.06 -28.46 2.13
C GLN A 170 -10.54 -28.63 1.78
N LYS A 171 -10.96 -28.35 0.54
CA LYS A 171 -12.39 -28.33 0.15
C LYS A 171 -13.31 -27.48 1.07
N GLU A 172 -12.76 -26.54 1.85
CA GLU A 172 -13.55 -25.65 2.72
C GLU A 172 -13.92 -24.39 1.95
N ASP A 173 -15.21 -24.20 1.70
CA ASP A 173 -15.73 -23.03 0.99
C ASP A 173 -15.66 -21.77 1.87
N PRO A 174 -15.52 -20.58 1.28
CA PRO A 174 -15.56 -19.35 2.06
C PRO A 174 -16.94 -19.19 2.73
N GLU A 175 -16.96 -18.60 3.92
CA GLU A 175 -18.22 -18.20 4.58
C GLU A 175 -18.80 -16.96 3.87
N LEU A 176 -17.93 -16.09 3.36
CA LEU A 176 -18.27 -14.97 2.49
C LEU A 176 -17.22 -14.79 1.41
N GLY A 177 -17.65 -14.59 0.17
CA GLY A 177 -16.83 -14.16 -0.96
C GLY A 177 -17.28 -12.80 -1.50
N LEU A 178 -16.32 -12.04 -2.01
CA LEU A 178 -16.51 -10.77 -2.68
C LEU A 178 -15.76 -10.84 -4.00
N HIS A 179 -16.45 -10.56 -5.10
CA HIS A 179 -15.83 -10.21 -6.37
C HIS A 179 -16.33 -8.83 -6.79
N TRP A 180 -15.43 -7.88 -6.96
CA TRP A 180 -15.76 -6.51 -7.36
C TRP A 180 -14.86 -6.03 -8.49
N THR A 181 -15.47 -5.38 -9.47
CA THR A 181 -14.76 -4.85 -10.63
C THR A 181 -14.99 -3.34 -10.74
N MET A 182 -13.90 -2.58 -10.81
CA MET A 182 -13.91 -1.15 -11.09
C MET A 182 -13.19 -0.87 -12.41
N VAL A 183 -13.69 0.15 -13.12
CA VAL A 183 -13.19 0.53 -14.45
C VAL A 183 -12.77 2.00 -14.46
N PRO A 184 -12.02 2.45 -15.49
CA PRO A 184 -11.77 3.87 -15.66
C PRO A 184 -13.08 4.65 -15.79
N ASP A 185 -13.06 5.90 -15.32
CA ASP A 185 -14.24 6.77 -15.41
C ASP A 185 -14.71 6.93 -16.86
N GLY A 186 -16.03 6.86 -17.06
CA GLY A 186 -16.64 6.80 -18.41
C GLY A 186 -16.67 5.40 -19.06
N GLY A 187 -16.14 4.36 -18.41
CA GLY A 187 -16.08 2.97 -18.93
C GLY A 187 -17.37 2.13 -18.79
N GLY A 188 -18.50 2.72 -18.40
CA GLY A 188 -19.80 2.03 -18.29
C GLY A 188 -19.99 1.17 -17.04
N GLY A 189 -19.02 1.14 -16.12
CA GLY A 189 -19.09 0.44 -14.82
C GLY A 189 -18.81 1.38 -13.64
N GLN A 190 -18.54 0.81 -12.46
CA GLN A 190 -18.16 1.59 -11.28
C GLN A 190 -16.75 2.17 -11.46
N SER A 191 -16.65 3.50 -11.46
CA SER A 191 -15.37 4.19 -11.61
C SER A 191 -14.43 3.88 -10.44
N VAL A 192 -13.14 3.67 -10.69
CA VAL A 192 -12.12 3.54 -9.63
C VAL A 192 -12.12 4.82 -8.78
N ARG A 193 -12.59 4.73 -7.53
CA ARG A 193 -12.69 5.88 -6.61
C ARG A 193 -12.60 5.44 -5.15
N PRO A 194 -12.21 6.34 -4.23
CA PRO A 194 -12.22 6.03 -2.80
C PRO A 194 -13.60 5.64 -2.29
N GLY A 195 -13.63 4.66 -1.38
CA GLY A 195 -14.86 4.19 -0.76
C GLY A 195 -14.69 2.85 -0.05
N TYR A 196 -15.81 2.31 0.42
CA TYR A 196 -15.87 1.05 1.15
C TYR A 196 -16.72 0.03 0.39
N LEU A 197 -16.20 -1.18 0.24
CA LEU A 197 -16.90 -2.35 -0.29
C LEU A 197 -17.36 -3.19 0.89
N ILE A 198 -18.65 -3.48 0.94
CA ILE A 198 -19.27 -4.26 2.02
C ILE A 198 -19.94 -5.47 1.39
N VAL A 199 -19.62 -6.66 1.89
CA VAL A 199 -20.42 -7.86 1.67
C VAL A 199 -20.91 -8.39 3.02
N ALA A 200 -22.20 -8.67 3.12
CA ALA A 200 -22.82 -9.20 4.33
C ALA A 200 -23.67 -10.42 4.01
N ASN A 201 -23.65 -11.42 4.90
CA ASN A 201 -24.41 -12.67 4.78
C ASN A 201 -25.89 -12.48 5.14
N THR A 202 -26.57 -11.64 4.38
CA THR A 202 -27.99 -11.36 4.55
C THR A 202 -28.65 -11.01 3.22
N PRO A 203 -29.94 -11.34 3.02
CA PRO A 203 -30.65 -10.98 1.79
C PRO A 203 -30.68 -9.47 1.53
N GLN A 204 -30.74 -9.10 0.26
CA GLN A 204 -30.83 -7.69 -0.17
C GLN A 204 -32.00 -6.97 0.51
N GLY A 205 -31.76 -5.73 0.95
CA GLY A 205 -32.76 -4.91 1.65
C GLY A 205 -32.96 -5.24 3.12
N THR A 206 -32.16 -6.17 3.67
CA THR A 206 -32.19 -6.50 5.11
C THR A 206 -31.19 -5.67 5.92
N LEU A 207 -30.14 -5.15 5.28
CA LEU A 207 -29.21 -4.24 5.94
C LEU A 207 -29.90 -2.90 6.28
N PRO A 208 -29.49 -2.23 7.37
CA PRO A 208 -29.92 -0.87 7.68
C PRO A 208 -29.69 0.10 6.53
N GLU A 209 -30.53 1.12 6.37
CA GLU A 209 -30.37 2.13 5.30
C GLU A 209 -29.21 3.10 5.56
N ASP A 210 -28.80 3.31 6.82
CA ASP A 210 -27.78 4.28 7.22
C ASP A 210 -26.42 3.61 7.52
N LEU A 211 -25.98 2.73 6.63
CA LEU A 211 -24.67 2.12 6.76
C LEU A 211 -23.56 3.18 6.72
N THR A 212 -22.74 3.18 7.77
CA THR A 212 -21.62 4.13 7.89
C THR A 212 -20.39 3.43 8.46
N ILE A 213 -19.21 3.93 8.12
CA ILE A 213 -17.96 3.51 8.76
C ILE A 213 -17.62 4.51 9.85
N LYS A 214 -17.53 4.05 11.10
CA LYS A 214 -17.12 4.88 12.26
C LYS A 214 -16.03 4.15 13.03
N ASN A 215 -14.92 4.85 13.28
CA ASN A 215 -13.74 4.26 13.95
C ASN A 215 -13.33 2.93 13.32
N ASP A 216 -13.32 2.90 11.97
CA ASP A 216 -12.97 1.74 11.15
C ASP A 216 -13.85 0.50 11.38
N ARG A 217 -15.10 0.70 11.80
CA ARG A 217 -16.09 -0.36 11.94
C ARG A 217 -17.36 -0.03 11.19
N LEU A 218 -18.03 -1.06 10.69
CA LEU A 218 -19.32 -0.96 10.05
C LEU A 218 -20.40 -0.74 11.11
N HIS A 219 -21.15 0.35 10.93
CA HIS A 219 -22.28 0.70 11.76
C HIS A 219 -23.55 0.69 10.92
N GLY A 220 -24.65 0.25 11.53
CA GLY A 220 -26.01 0.43 11.03
C GLY A 220 -26.90 0.98 12.15
N ASN A 221 -27.74 1.94 11.82
CA ASN A 221 -28.56 2.74 12.73
C ASN A 221 -27.73 3.41 13.84
N GLY A 222 -26.51 3.85 13.47
CA GLY A 222 -25.55 4.49 14.37
C GLY A 222 -24.80 3.57 15.33
N VAL A 223 -25.15 2.28 15.44
CA VAL A 223 -24.48 1.29 16.30
C VAL A 223 -23.63 0.32 15.48
N PRO A 224 -22.59 -0.32 16.05
CA PRO A 224 -21.83 -1.35 15.34
C PRO A 224 -22.75 -2.46 14.82
N LEU A 225 -22.54 -2.87 13.57
CA LEU A 225 -23.29 -3.96 12.97
C LEU A 225 -22.87 -5.28 13.62
N GLU A 226 -23.85 -6.06 14.10
CA GLU A 226 -23.64 -7.35 14.74
C GLU A 226 -24.71 -8.35 14.30
N GLY A 227 -24.51 -9.65 14.59
CA GLY A 227 -25.50 -10.70 14.34
C GLY A 227 -25.53 -11.25 12.91
N VAL A 228 -24.75 -10.68 12.00
CA VAL A 228 -24.55 -11.15 10.63
C VAL A 228 -23.06 -11.25 10.33
N ASP A 229 -22.65 -12.22 9.51
CA ASP A 229 -21.27 -12.28 9.01
C ASP A 229 -21.07 -11.17 7.97
N PHE A 230 -19.96 -10.45 8.02
CA PHE A 230 -19.67 -9.42 7.03
C PHE A 230 -18.17 -9.17 6.82
N LEU A 231 -17.86 -8.58 5.67
CA LEU A 231 -16.54 -8.18 5.24
C LEU A 231 -16.58 -6.78 4.67
N VAL A 232 -15.66 -5.92 5.13
CA VAL A 232 -15.49 -4.54 4.71
C VAL A 232 -14.07 -4.33 4.18
N LEU A 233 -13.97 -3.89 2.92
CA LEU A 233 -12.73 -3.42 2.33
C LEU A 233 -12.78 -1.91 2.09
N ARG A 234 -11.66 -1.22 2.21
CA ARG A 234 -11.51 0.19 1.80
C ARG A 234 -10.66 0.28 0.55
N VAL A 235 -11.19 0.95 -0.46
CA VAL A 235 -10.45 1.44 -1.61
C VAL A 235 -9.94 2.84 -1.23
N GLU A 236 -8.63 2.98 -1.10
CA GLU A 236 -7.96 4.26 -0.89
C GLU A 236 -7.31 4.71 -2.20
N CYS A 237 -7.48 5.98 -2.55
CA CYS A 237 -6.72 6.60 -3.63
C CYS A 237 -5.88 7.76 -3.09
N ARG A 238 -4.67 7.92 -3.61
CA ARG A 238 -3.77 9.05 -3.26
C ARG A 238 -3.19 9.67 -4.52
N ALA A 239 -3.03 10.99 -4.53
CA ALA A 239 -2.38 11.70 -5.64
C ALA A 239 -0.84 11.50 -5.65
N ALA A 240 -0.25 11.34 -4.46
CA ALA A 240 1.19 11.20 -4.28
C ALA A 240 1.50 10.18 -3.18
N ARG A 241 2.68 9.58 -3.25
CA ARG A 241 3.24 8.74 -2.18
C ARG A 241 4.17 9.55 -1.28
N ASP A 242 4.17 9.23 0.02
CA ASP A 242 5.05 9.87 1.01
C ASP A 242 6.49 9.35 0.89
N GLU A 243 6.63 8.04 0.69
CA GLU A 243 7.92 7.36 0.50
C GLU A 243 8.31 7.37 -0.97
N TYR A 244 8.99 8.42 -1.42
CA TYR A 244 9.44 8.57 -2.81
C TYR A 244 10.97 8.49 -2.96
N TRP A 245 11.72 8.46 -1.86
CA TRP A 245 13.18 8.41 -1.88
C TRP A 245 13.67 6.96 -1.91
N LEU A 246 14.15 6.52 -3.07
CA LEU A 246 14.65 5.17 -3.27
C LEU A 246 16.10 5.05 -2.76
N PRO A 247 16.52 3.88 -2.25
CA PRO A 247 17.91 3.66 -1.83
C PRO A 247 18.94 4.00 -2.92
N GLU A 248 18.65 3.66 -4.18
CA GLU A 248 19.53 3.93 -5.32
C GLU A 248 19.67 5.43 -5.61
N LEU A 249 18.63 6.23 -5.31
CA LEU A 249 18.70 7.68 -5.43
C LEU A 249 19.60 8.28 -4.34
N GLU A 250 19.61 7.70 -3.14
CA GLU A 250 20.51 8.12 -2.08
C GLU A 250 21.97 7.82 -2.41
N GLU A 251 22.27 6.63 -2.96
CA GLU A 251 23.62 6.29 -3.42
C GLU A 251 24.12 7.25 -4.50
N LEU A 252 23.26 7.57 -5.48
CA LEU A 252 23.60 8.54 -6.52
C LEU A 252 23.80 9.95 -5.97
N ARG A 253 22.99 10.36 -4.99
CA ARG A 253 23.14 11.67 -4.32
C ARG A 253 24.49 11.77 -3.64
N VAL A 254 24.87 10.78 -2.82
CA VAL A 254 26.15 10.78 -2.10
C VAL A 254 27.33 10.85 -3.08
N ARG A 255 27.30 10.07 -4.16
CA ARG A 255 28.36 10.09 -5.19
C ARG A 255 28.40 11.40 -5.97
N ALA A 256 27.25 12.01 -6.24
CA ALA A 256 27.19 13.31 -6.91
C ALA A 256 27.80 14.40 -6.03
N VAL A 257 27.45 14.42 -4.73
CA VAL A 257 28.03 15.34 -3.74
C VAL A 257 29.55 15.21 -3.70
N ASP A 258 30.07 13.98 -3.61
CA ASP A 258 31.52 13.74 -3.62
C ASP A 258 32.19 14.23 -4.92
N ALA A 259 31.62 13.92 -6.08
CA ALA A 259 32.13 14.39 -7.37
C ALA A 259 32.16 15.92 -7.45
N TYR A 260 31.14 16.60 -6.94
CA TYR A 260 31.09 18.06 -6.91
C TYR A 260 32.18 18.67 -6.02
N LEU A 261 32.34 18.15 -4.79
CA LEU A 261 33.37 18.61 -3.85
C LEU A 261 34.80 18.39 -4.38
N ASN A 262 35.02 17.33 -5.17
CA ASN A 262 36.28 17.05 -5.84
C ASN A 262 36.45 17.75 -7.21
N GLN A 263 35.61 18.73 -7.55
CA GLN A 263 35.62 19.48 -8.82
C GLN A 263 35.45 18.62 -10.08
N GLN A 264 34.89 17.42 -9.96
CA GLN A 264 34.59 16.51 -11.06
C GLN A 264 33.20 16.83 -11.64
N LEU A 265 33.04 18.02 -12.22
CA LEU A 265 31.74 18.57 -12.61
C LEU A 265 31.00 17.73 -13.67
N GLU A 266 31.72 17.13 -14.62
CA GLU A 266 31.11 16.24 -15.61
C GLU A 266 30.52 14.98 -14.95
N THR A 267 31.25 14.39 -14.00
CA THR A 267 30.78 13.24 -13.22
C THR A 267 29.56 13.61 -12.38
N PHE A 268 29.57 14.78 -11.73
CA PHE A 268 28.41 15.30 -11.01
C PHE A 268 27.17 15.40 -11.91
N GLU A 269 27.29 16.03 -13.08
CA GLU A 269 26.18 16.20 -14.01
C GLU A 269 25.65 14.87 -14.54
N ASN A 270 26.54 13.90 -14.80
CA ASN A 270 26.14 12.56 -15.23
C ASN A 270 25.36 11.82 -14.14
N LEU A 271 25.85 11.82 -12.89
CA LEU A 271 25.17 11.18 -11.75
C LEU A 271 23.80 11.82 -11.49
N ARG A 272 23.72 13.16 -11.55
CA ARG A 272 22.48 13.91 -11.43
C ARG A 272 21.47 13.51 -12.52
N ARG A 273 21.90 13.43 -13.79
CA ARG A 273 21.04 12.97 -14.91
C ARG A 273 20.57 11.54 -14.72
N THR A 274 21.44 10.64 -14.24
CA THR A 274 21.07 9.25 -13.94
C THR A 274 19.99 9.19 -12.84
N ALA A 275 20.12 9.98 -11.77
CA ALA A 275 19.13 10.01 -10.70
C ALA A 275 17.76 10.52 -11.21
N ILE A 276 17.76 11.58 -12.03
CA ILE A 276 16.54 12.08 -12.68
C ILE A 276 15.91 11.02 -13.58
N TYR A 277 16.73 10.31 -14.38
CA TYR A 277 16.25 9.22 -15.24
C TYR A 277 15.58 8.11 -14.43
N ILE A 278 16.19 7.68 -13.32
CA ILE A 278 15.60 6.67 -12.42
C ILE A 278 14.25 7.14 -11.90
N ALA A 279 14.16 8.37 -11.38
CA ALA A 279 12.90 8.93 -10.89
C ALA A 279 11.82 9.00 -11.99
N MET A 280 12.19 9.37 -13.22
CA MET A 280 11.27 9.50 -14.35
C MET A 280 10.80 8.17 -14.95
N THR A 281 11.57 7.09 -14.73
CA THR A 281 11.29 5.77 -15.32
C THR A 281 10.87 4.73 -14.29
N CYS A 282 10.88 5.08 -12.99
CA CYS A 282 10.48 4.19 -11.91
C CYS A 282 9.05 3.66 -12.13
N PRO A 283 8.86 2.34 -12.19
CA PRO A 283 7.54 1.74 -12.38
C PRO A 283 6.65 1.93 -11.15
N ASP A 284 7.22 2.16 -9.98
CA ASP A 284 6.50 2.33 -8.72
C ASP A 284 5.95 3.75 -8.53
N PHE A 285 6.21 4.66 -9.48
CA PHE A 285 5.67 6.02 -9.47
C PHE A 285 4.60 6.20 -10.55
N SER A 286 3.50 6.87 -10.18
CA SER A 286 2.48 7.28 -11.14
C SER A 286 3.06 8.27 -12.16
N ARG A 287 2.43 8.40 -13.33
CA ARG A 287 2.89 9.31 -14.38
C ARG A 287 2.97 10.75 -13.87
N HIS A 288 1.96 11.18 -13.14
CA HIS A 288 1.93 12.50 -12.53
C HIS A 288 3.04 12.68 -11.49
N ASP A 289 3.25 11.66 -10.64
CA ASP A 289 4.18 11.77 -9.51
C ASP A 289 5.66 11.72 -9.94
N ARG A 290 5.98 11.04 -11.05
CA ARG A 290 7.35 11.00 -11.61
C ARG A 290 7.97 12.37 -11.80
N LEU A 291 7.20 13.33 -12.32
CA LEU A 291 7.67 14.70 -12.54
C LEU A 291 7.97 15.40 -11.21
N ARG A 292 7.08 15.26 -10.22
CA ARG A 292 7.29 15.81 -8.88
C ARG A 292 8.54 15.22 -8.23
N VAL A 293 8.68 13.89 -8.27
CA VAL A 293 9.83 13.20 -7.66
C VAL A 293 11.13 13.57 -8.37
N ALA A 294 11.16 13.62 -9.71
CA ALA A 294 12.35 14.03 -10.45
C ALA A 294 12.80 15.46 -10.10
N LYS A 295 11.85 16.37 -9.87
CA LYS A 295 12.16 17.72 -9.38
C LYS A 295 12.78 17.69 -7.98
N VAL A 296 12.18 16.96 -7.04
CA VAL A 296 12.71 16.85 -5.67
C VAL A 296 14.11 16.21 -5.65
N VAL A 297 14.34 15.18 -6.48
CA VAL A 297 15.66 14.54 -6.66
C VAL A 297 16.68 15.54 -7.17
N THR A 298 16.28 16.35 -8.14
CA THR A 298 17.12 17.41 -8.70
C THR A 298 17.52 18.42 -7.62
N ASP A 299 16.53 18.98 -6.92
CA ASP A 299 16.72 20.00 -5.90
C ASP A 299 17.65 19.48 -4.79
N ARG A 300 17.42 18.25 -4.33
CA ARG A 300 18.19 17.63 -3.24
C ARG A 300 19.63 17.26 -3.61
N ILE A 301 19.91 16.93 -4.88
CA ILE A 301 21.29 16.77 -5.35
C ILE A 301 21.98 18.13 -5.48
N ASP A 302 21.25 19.14 -5.96
CA ASP A 302 21.77 20.49 -6.18
C ASP A 302 22.02 21.26 -4.87
N GLU A 303 21.51 20.81 -3.72
CA GLU A 303 21.82 21.37 -2.38
C GLU A 303 23.33 21.53 -2.13
N VAL A 304 24.17 20.65 -2.68
CA VAL A 304 25.64 20.75 -2.54
C VAL A 304 26.20 22.06 -3.11
N LYS A 305 25.54 22.65 -4.11
CA LYS A 305 25.93 23.93 -4.71
C LYS A 305 25.75 25.09 -3.74
N LEU A 306 24.87 24.96 -2.74
CA LEU A 306 24.71 25.94 -1.67
C LEU A 306 25.88 25.91 -0.70
N VAL A 307 26.46 24.72 -0.47
CA VAL A 307 27.67 24.53 0.36
C VAL A 307 28.93 24.98 -0.41
N GLY A 308 28.94 24.76 -1.72
CA GLY A 308 29.97 25.23 -2.65
C GLY A 308 29.74 26.63 -3.21
N ALA A 309 28.92 27.47 -2.56
CA ALA A 309 28.95 28.90 -2.81
C ALA A 309 30.38 29.37 -2.50
N VAL A 310 31.19 29.41 -3.56
CA VAL A 310 32.53 29.97 -3.57
C VAL A 310 32.42 31.28 -2.82
N PRO A 311 33.17 31.48 -1.72
CA PRO A 311 33.42 32.82 -1.27
C PRO A 311 33.88 33.56 -2.51
N SER A 312 33.10 34.53 -2.99
CA SER A 312 33.65 35.57 -3.87
C SER A 312 35.02 35.93 -3.28
N ALA A 313 36.03 36.31 -4.07
CA ALA A 313 37.37 36.64 -3.55
C ALA A 313 37.39 37.72 -2.43
N GLU A 314 36.23 38.21 -2.04
CA GLU A 314 35.89 39.01 -0.89
C GLU A 314 35.66 38.21 0.42
N SER A 315 35.14 36.98 0.47
CA SER A 315 34.78 36.27 1.72
C SER A 315 35.88 35.34 2.28
N GLY A 316 37.12 35.83 2.34
CA GLY A 316 38.19 35.23 3.14
C GLY A 316 38.19 35.77 4.58
N LEU A 317 38.94 35.11 5.49
CA LEU A 317 39.25 35.61 6.84
C LEU A 317 39.82 37.05 6.83
N ASP A 318 40.29 37.53 5.68
CA ASP A 318 40.76 38.88 5.42
C ASP A 318 39.68 39.97 5.52
N GLN A 319 38.39 39.58 5.59
CA GLN A 319 37.26 40.50 5.84
C GLN A 319 36.88 40.67 7.31
N LEU A 320 37.47 39.91 8.24
CA LEU A 320 37.30 40.19 9.66
C LEU A 320 37.98 41.52 9.97
N THR A 321 37.20 42.59 10.10
CA THR A 321 37.72 43.85 10.59
C THR A 321 37.97 43.74 12.08
N ALA A 322 38.80 44.62 12.65
CA ALA A 322 39.00 44.66 14.10
C ALA A 322 37.70 44.88 14.91
N ALA A 323 36.60 45.29 14.25
CA ALA A 323 35.27 45.41 14.83
C ALA A 323 34.47 44.09 14.88
N ASP A 324 34.89 43.09 14.08
CA ASP A 324 34.24 41.76 14.00
C ASP A 324 34.93 40.72 14.90
N LEU A 325 36.08 41.06 15.48
CA LEU A 325 36.74 40.28 16.51
C LEU A 325 36.15 40.63 17.88
N PRO A 326 35.93 39.65 18.77
CA PRO A 326 35.45 39.93 20.12
C PRO A 326 36.40 40.89 20.84
N HIS A 327 35.84 41.88 21.52
CA HIS A 327 36.65 42.86 22.25
C HIS A 327 37.43 42.15 23.35
N ILE A 328 38.61 42.65 23.73
CA ILE A 328 39.46 41.99 24.74
C ILE A 328 38.74 41.76 26.08
N ASP A 329 37.71 42.55 26.37
CA ASP A 329 36.86 42.43 27.55
C ASP A 329 35.85 41.26 27.46
N GLU A 330 35.48 40.83 26.25
CA GLU A 330 34.55 39.71 25.99
C GLU A 330 35.23 38.35 26.12
N VAL A 331 36.54 38.29 25.89
CA VAL A 331 37.36 37.08 25.99
C VAL A 331 38.24 37.05 27.23
N ARG A 332 38.23 38.10 28.06
CA ARG A 332 39.16 38.26 29.20
C ARG A 332 39.03 37.17 30.26
N ASP A 333 37.81 36.68 30.44
CA ASP A 333 37.46 35.73 31.50
C ASP A 333 37.14 34.34 30.92
N LEU A 334 37.35 34.13 29.61
CA LEU A 334 37.19 32.81 29.00
C LEU A 334 38.47 31.99 29.20
N THR A 335 38.31 30.80 29.77
CA THR A 335 39.40 29.84 29.87
C THR A 335 39.50 29.00 28.59
N LEU A 336 40.65 28.35 28.40
CA LEU A 336 40.82 27.41 27.29
C LEU A 336 39.83 26.23 27.38
N GLU A 337 39.41 25.85 28.59
CA GLU A 337 38.35 24.85 28.79
C GLU A 337 36.98 25.36 28.29
N ASP A 338 36.64 26.63 28.54
CA ASP A 338 35.38 27.22 28.08
C ASP A 338 35.29 27.31 26.55
N LEU A 339 36.44 27.51 25.88
CA LEU A 339 36.52 27.57 24.42
C LEU A 339 36.49 26.20 23.74
N LEU A 340 36.89 25.14 24.44
CA LEU A 340 36.96 23.77 23.92
C LEU A 340 35.73 22.93 24.30
N ALA A 341 34.81 23.47 25.11
CA ALA A 341 33.61 22.80 25.57
C ALA A 341 32.42 22.84 24.58
N ASN A 342 32.63 23.29 23.33
CA ASN A 342 31.62 23.25 22.25
C ASN A 342 31.89 22.16 21.22
#